data_AF-A0A367ZMK4-F1
#
_entry.id   AF-A0A367ZMK4-F1
#
_cell.length_a   1.000
_cell.length_b   1.000
_cell.length_c   1.000
_cell.angle_alpha   90.00
_cell.angle_beta   90.00
_cell.angle_gamma   90.00
#
_symmetry.space_group_name_H-M   'P 1'
#
loop_
_entity.id
_entity.type
_entity.pdbx_description
1 polymer ?
#
loop_
_entity_poly.entity_id
_entity_poly.type
_entity_poly.pdbx_seq_one_letter_code
_entity_poly.pdbx_strand_id
1 'polypeptide(L)'
;MTSPRSPSGSARAATTSPLGRTTSTRRKPASSAQRPLAVIVASGGMDSTVCISIAVDEGFEPALFHLDYGQRTERRERRAFRALARHFGARHTLVVKAAHFRQIGGSALTDHRIAVPTGRAAARATARATAGHGLPVTYVPFRNANILAMAVSWAEVIGATRVYIGAVEEDSSGYPDCRETFIRAFDRAIKAGTGAGHALSLKAPLLHLSKKEIVRWGMSLGTPFHLTWSCYQREDLACGECDSCRLRLRGFRQAGFMDPLPYARNEQG
;
A
#
# COMPACT_ATOMS: atom_id res chain seq x y z
N MET A 1 -54.17 77.53 -21.71
CA MET A 1 -55.31 77.50 -20.78
C MET A 1 -56.10 76.23 -21.02
N THR A 2 -56.06 75.30 -20.05
CA THR A 2 -57.03 74.25 -19.64
C THR A 2 -58.03 73.70 -20.68
N SER A 3 -58.24 72.41 -20.94
CA SER A 3 -58.30 71.13 -20.19
C SER A 3 -58.22 69.97 -21.26
N PRO A 4 -58.18 68.63 -21.00
CA PRO A 4 -59.07 67.86 -20.11
C PRO A 4 -58.46 66.61 -19.40
N ARG A 5 -59.32 65.86 -18.69
CA ARG A 5 -59.05 64.74 -17.78
C ARG A 5 -58.83 63.35 -18.45
N SER A 6 -57.85 62.63 -17.89
CA SER A 6 -57.69 61.20 -17.52
C SER A 6 -58.33 60.04 -18.30
N PRO A 7 -57.62 58.88 -18.38
CA PRO A 7 -58.07 57.68 -17.65
C PRO A 7 -56.96 56.79 -17.02
N SER A 8 -57.44 55.85 -16.16
CA SER A 8 -56.99 54.46 -15.90
C SER A 8 -55.83 54.10 -14.94
N GLY A 9 -55.98 52.92 -14.30
CA GLY A 9 -54.91 52.02 -13.81
C GLY A 9 -54.79 51.89 -12.27
N SER A 10 -55.49 50.96 -11.60
CA SER A 10 -55.09 49.56 -11.30
C SER A 10 -53.94 49.38 -10.30
N ALA A 11 -54.26 48.86 -9.11
CA ALA A 11 -53.31 48.19 -8.23
C ALA A 11 -54.01 47.07 -7.43
N ARG A 12 -53.52 45.83 -7.53
CA ARG A 12 -53.29 44.94 -6.38
C ARG A 12 -52.54 43.67 -6.77
N ALA A 13 -51.62 43.33 -5.86
CA ALA A 13 -50.65 42.24 -5.90
C ALA A 13 -51.28 40.84 -5.89
N ALA A 14 -50.59 39.88 -6.51
CA ALA A 14 -50.74 38.46 -6.24
C ALA A 14 -49.37 37.77 -6.29
N THR A 15 -49.05 37.11 -5.19
CA THR A 15 -47.88 36.31 -4.89
C THR A 15 -47.84 35.01 -5.70
N THR A 16 -46.68 34.68 -6.26
CA THR A 16 -46.44 33.48 -7.06
C THR A 16 -45.66 32.43 -6.26
N SER A 17 -46.19 31.21 -6.18
CA SER A 17 -45.39 29.99 -5.98
C SER A 17 -46.18 28.75 -6.43
N PRO A 18 -45.76 28.03 -7.48
CA PRO A 18 -46.29 26.70 -7.79
C PRO A 18 -45.27 25.62 -7.42
N LEU A 19 -45.64 24.73 -6.50
CA LEU A 19 -44.94 23.48 -6.24
C LEU A 19 -45.25 22.48 -7.37
N GLY A 20 -44.37 22.42 -8.37
CA GLY A 20 -44.36 21.35 -9.37
C GLY A 20 -43.80 20.05 -8.78
N ARG A 21 -44.64 19.01 -8.68
CA ARG A 21 -44.19 17.63 -8.45
C ARG A 21 -43.46 17.13 -9.68
N THR A 22 -42.13 17.13 -9.65
CA THR A 22 -41.32 16.32 -10.56
C THR A 22 -41.25 14.90 -10.01
N THR A 23 -41.86 13.96 -10.72
CA THR A 23 -41.67 12.52 -10.48
C THR A 23 -40.22 12.18 -10.77
N SER A 24 -39.41 12.13 -9.71
CA SER A 24 -38.06 11.58 -9.73
C SER A 24 -38.16 10.11 -10.14
N THR A 25 -37.81 9.82 -11.38
CA THR A 25 -37.55 8.45 -11.83
C THR A 25 -36.36 7.95 -11.03
N ARG A 26 -36.65 7.16 -9.99
CA ARG A 26 -35.66 6.45 -9.20
C ARG A 26 -34.88 5.55 -10.17
N ARG A 27 -33.68 5.99 -10.55
CA ARG A 27 -32.73 5.19 -11.34
C ARG A 27 -32.52 3.89 -10.57
N LYS A 28 -32.92 2.75 -11.16
CA LYS A 28 -32.53 1.42 -10.68
C LYS A 28 -31.01 1.40 -10.49
N PRO A 29 -30.47 0.83 -9.39
CA PRO A 29 -29.03 0.63 -9.30
C PRO A 29 -28.60 -0.24 -10.49
N ALA A 30 -27.58 0.23 -11.21
CA ALA A 30 -26.94 -0.55 -12.27
C ALA A 30 -26.55 -1.93 -11.71
N SER A 31 -26.69 -2.98 -12.52
CA SER A 31 -26.29 -4.34 -12.16
C SER A 31 -24.87 -4.34 -11.59
N SER A 32 -24.67 -5.04 -10.47
CA SER A 32 -23.36 -5.24 -9.84
C SER A 32 -22.42 -5.99 -10.78
N ALA A 33 -21.72 -5.26 -11.66
CA ALA A 33 -20.58 -5.79 -12.37
C ALA A 33 -19.57 -6.24 -11.31
N GLN A 34 -19.18 -7.52 -11.35
CA GLN A 34 -18.23 -8.09 -10.41
C GLN A 34 -16.90 -7.34 -10.57
N ARG A 35 -16.37 -6.80 -9.47
CA ARG A 35 -15.10 -6.07 -9.47
C ARG A 35 -13.98 -7.03 -9.90
N PRO A 36 -13.05 -6.60 -10.76
CA PRO A 36 -11.91 -7.45 -11.12
C PRO A 36 -11.06 -7.72 -9.87
N LEU A 37 -10.54 -8.94 -9.74
CA LEU A 37 -9.65 -9.31 -8.65
C LEU A 37 -8.23 -8.77 -8.91
N ALA A 38 -7.59 -8.29 -7.85
CA ALA A 38 -6.17 -7.97 -7.83
C ALA A 38 -5.49 -8.69 -6.67
N VAL A 39 -4.35 -9.33 -6.94
CA VAL A 39 -3.45 -9.80 -5.88
C VAL A 39 -2.60 -8.63 -5.39
N ILE A 40 -2.65 -8.34 -4.09
CA ILE A 40 -1.76 -7.36 -3.46
C ILE A 40 -0.74 -8.12 -2.61
N VAL A 41 0.54 -7.91 -2.90
CA VAL A 41 1.64 -8.35 -2.04
C VAL A 41 1.61 -7.52 -0.75
N ALA A 42 1.11 -8.12 0.32
CA ALA A 42 0.78 -7.46 1.57
C ALA A 42 1.64 -7.98 2.73
N SER A 43 2.69 -7.23 3.09
CA SER A 43 3.52 -7.56 4.27
C SER A 43 2.87 -7.16 5.60
N GLY A 44 1.84 -6.31 5.56
CA GLY A 44 1.28 -5.67 6.76
C GLY A 44 1.97 -4.36 7.12
N GLY A 45 3.01 -3.95 6.37
CA GLY A 45 3.66 -2.65 6.52
C GLY A 45 2.92 -1.51 5.81
N MET A 46 3.32 -0.27 6.09
CA MET A 46 2.62 0.94 5.62
C MET A 46 2.51 0.98 4.09
N ASP A 47 3.62 0.75 3.36
CA ASP A 47 3.65 0.88 1.90
C ASP A 47 2.71 -0.15 1.25
N SER A 48 2.81 -1.41 1.67
CA SER A 48 1.92 -2.46 1.18
C SER A 48 0.44 -2.18 1.48
N THR A 49 0.15 -1.48 2.58
CA THR A 49 -1.22 -1.12 2.97
C THR A 49 -1.77 0.04 2.14
N VAL A 50 -0.93 1.01 1.81
CA VAL A 50 -1.29 2.07 0.84
C VAL A 50 -1.54 1.43 -0.54
N CYS A 51 -0.77 0.42 -0.96
CA CYS A 51 -1.07 -0.34 -2.17
C CYS A 51 -2.44 -1.03 -2.15
N ILE A 52 -2.87 -1.60 -1.01
CA ILE A 52 -4.23 -2.15 -0.89
C ILE A 52 -5.26 -1.05 -1.11
N SER A 53 -5.08 0.11 -0.46
CA SER A 53 -6.00 1.24 -0.56
C SER A 53 -6.09 1.76 -2.00
N ILE A 54 -4.96 1.88 -2.70
CA ILE A 54 -4.91 2.26 -4.13
C ILE A 54 -5.65 1.25 -4.99
N ALA A 55 -5.40 -0.06 -4.81
CA ALA A 55 -6.08 -1.08 -5.61
C ALA A 55 -7.61 -1.03 -5.40
N VAL A 56 -8.06 -0.81 -4.16
CA VAL A 56 -9.48 -0.67 -3.82
C VAL A 56 -10.09 0.59 -4.43
N ASP A 57 -9.39 1.72 -4.39
CA ASP A 57 -9.80 2.99 -4.99
C ASP A 57 -9.92 2.90 -6.52
N GLU A 58 -9.02 2.15 -7.15
CA GLU A 58 -9.05 1.83 -8.58
C GLU A 58 -10.13 0.81 -8.98
N GLY A 59 -10.99 0.39 -8.04
CA GLY A 59 -12.14 -0.47 -8.30
C GLY A 59 -11.85 -1.97 -8.26
N PHE A 60 -10.67 -2.42 -7.84
CA PHE A 60 -10.36 -3.85 -7.71
C PHE A 60 -10.88 -4.45 -6.41
N GLU A 61 -11.29 -5.71 -6.45
CA GLU A 61 -11.48 -6.51 -5.25
C GLU A 61 -10.12 -7.06 -4.78
N PRO A 62 -9.68 -6.78 -3.53
CA PRO A 62 -8.35 -7.14 -3.07
C PRO A 62 -8.27 -8.61 -2.64
N ALA A 63 -7.33 -9.34 -3.23
CA ALA A 63 -6.84 -10.64 -2.78
C ALA A 63 -5.46 -10.44 -2.13
N LEU A 64 -5.30 -10.74 -0.84
CA LEU A 64 -4.07 -10.41 -0.11
C LEU A 64 -3.11 -11.60 -0.03
N PHE A 65 -1.90 -11.41 -0.54
CA PHE A 65 -0.81 -12.39 -0.50
C PHE A 65 0.24 -11.97 0.53
N HIS A 66 0.56 -12.85 1.47
CA HIS A 66 1.59 -12.64 2.48
C HIS A 66 2.69 -13.70 2.35
N LEU A 67 3.94 -13.29 2.59
CA LEU A 67 5.08 -14.19 2.64
C LEU A 67 5.68 -14.24 4.05
N ASP A 68 5.75 -15.45 4.59
CA ASP A 68 6.60 -15.77 5.73
C ASP A 68 7.92 -16.33 5.23
N TYR A 69 9.03 -15.71 5.58
CA TYR A 69 10.35 -16.18 5.15
C TYR A 69 11.33 -16.31 6.32
N GLY A 70 10.79 -16.37 7.55
CA GLY A 70 11.58 -16.45 8.77
C GLY A 70 12.08 -15.08 9.24
N GLN A 71 11.37 -14.01 8.89
CA GLN A 71 11.71 -12.66 9.35
C GLN A 71 11.47 -12.49 10.85
N ARG A 72 12.28 -11.63 11.48
CA ARG A 72 12.29 -11.43 12.94
C ARG A 72 10.93 -11.07 13.55
N THR A 73 10.10 -10.34 12.81
CA THR A 73 8.81 -9.79 13.28
C THR A 73 7.61 -10.46 12.62
N GLU A 74 7.80 -11.69 12.13
CA GLU A 74 6.79 -12.45 11.38
C GLU A 74 5.45 -12.56 12.11
N ARG A 75 5.43 -12.79 13.44
CA ARG A 75 4.15 -12.95 14.16
C ARG A 75 3.37 -11.64 14.17
N ARG A 76 4.08 -10.53 14.36
CA ARG A 76 3.47 -9.20 14.37
C ARG A 76 3.04 -8.74 12.97
N GLU A 77 3.85 -8.97 11.95
CA GLU A 77 3.51 -8.73 10.54
C GLU A 77 2.27 -9.52 10.13
N ARG A 78 2.21 -10.81 10.49
CA ARG A 78 1.03 -11.66 10.25
C ARG A 78 -0.22 -11.15 10.96
N ARG A 79 -0.08 -10.60 12.17
CA ARG A 79 -1.21 -9.97 12.88
C ARG A 79 -1.70 -8.73 12.14
N ALA A 80 -0.79 -7.89 11.64
CA ALA A 80 -1.14 -6.72 10.82
C ALA A 80 -1.83 -7.15 9.53
N PHE A 81 -1.24 -8.10 8.77
CA PHE A 81 -1.84 -8.68 7.56
C PHE A 81 -3.29 -9.14 7.78
N ARG A 82 -3.54 -9.94 8.84
CA ARG A 82 -4.89 -10.43 9.16
C ARG A 82 -5.86 -9.30 9.52
N ALA A 83 -5.38 -8.26 10.21
CA ALA A 83 -6.20 -7.10 10.54
C ALA A 83 -6.58 -6.31 9.28
N LEU A 84 -5.65 -6.13 8.36
CA LEU A 84 -5.88 -5.48 7.07
C LEU A 84 -6.83 -6.28 6.19
N ALA A 85 -6.66 -7.61 6.11
CA ALA A 85 -7.59 -8.48 5.39
C ALA A 85 -9.03 -8.31 5.86
N ARG A 86 -9.26 -8.24 7.19
CA ARG A 86 -10.58 -7.96 7.75
C ARG A 86 -11.06 -6.54 7.45
N HIS A 87 -10.19 -5.54 7.60
CA HIS A 87 -10.53 -4.15 7.36
C HIS A 87 -10.99 -3.90 5.92
N PHE A 88 -10.29 -4.46 4.94
CA PHE A 88 -10.61 -4.32 3.51
C PHE A 88 -11.62 -5.34 2.99
N GLY A 89 -12.13 -6.25 3.84
CA GLY A 89 -13.06 -7.30 3.43
C GLY A 89 -12.49 -8.26 2.37
N ALA A 90 -11.18 -8.53 2.41
CA ALA A 90 -10.51 -9.38 1.43
C ALA A 90 -11.01 -10.83 1.55
N ARG A 91 -11.75 -11.29 0.54
CA ARG A 91 -12.32 -12.65 0.48
C ARG A 91 -11.26 -13.72 0.23
N HIS A 92 -10.22 -13.33 -0.50
CA HIS A 92 -9.07 -14.18 -0.81
C HIS A 92 -7.87 -13.73 0.01
N THR A 93 -7.33 -14.64 0.81
CA THR A 93 -6.05 -14.43 1.50
C THR A 93 -5.20 -15.68 1.34
N LEU A 94 -3.90 -15.48 1.09
CA LEU A 94 -2.93 -16.57 1.04
C LEU A 94 -1.69 -16.17 1.84
N VAL A 95 -1.22 -17.10 2.66
CA VAL A 95 0.05 -16.97 3.36
C VAL A 95 0.96 -18.12 2.91
N VAL A 96 2.09 -17.77 2.30
CA VAL A 96 3.07 -18.75 1.82
C VAL A 96 4.30 -18.71 2.71
N LYS A 97 4.88 -19.90 2.98
CA LYS A 97 6.13 -20.03 3.70
C LYS A 97 7.28 -20.28 2.72
N ALA A 98 8.27 -19.40 2.70
CA ALA A 98 9.49 -19.50 1.92
C ALA A 98 10.70 -19.78 2.82
N ALA A 99 10.76 -21.01 3.35
CA ALA A 99 11.86 -21.45 4.22
C ALA A 99 13.24 -21.43 3.54
N HIS A 100 13.27 -21.46 2.20
CA HIS A 100 14.51 -21.42 1.43
C HIS A 100 15.34 -20.15 1.68
N PHE A 101 14.73 -19.02 2.03
CA PHE A 101 15.48 -17.81 2.37
C PHE A 101 16.37 -17.97 3.60
N ARG A 102 15.94 -18.79 4.57
CA ARG A 102 16.75 -19.13 5.74
C ARG A 102 17.87 -20.12 5.40
N GLN A 103 17.63 -21.02 4.45
CA GLN A 103 18.64 -21.97 3.96
C GLN A 103 19.73 -21.27 3.14
N ILE A 104 19.34 -20.30 2.31
CA ILE A 104 20.27 -19.48 1.51
C ILE A 104 21.08 -18.54 2.42
N GLY A 105 20.43 -17.90 3.40
CA GLY A 105 21.08 -17.00 4.34
C GLY A 105 21.51 -15.66 3.71
N GLY A 106 22.52 -15.02 4.31
CA GLY A 106 23.11 -13.77 3.79
C GLY A 106 22.41 -12.48 4.20
N SER A 107 21.44 -12.53 5.13
CA SER A 107 20.70 -11.35 5.61
C SER A 107 20.46 -11.38 7.12
N ALA A 108 20.53 -10.22 7.77
CA ALA A 108 20.13 -10.04 9.18
C ALA A 108 18.64 -10.28 9.44
N LEU A 109 17.82 -10.29 8.39
CA LEU A 109 16.39 -10.59 8.50
C LEU A 109 16.11 -12.08 8.56
N THR A 110 17.00 -12.94 8.03
CA THR A 110 16.81 -14.41 7.98
C THR A 110 17.82 -15.16 8.83
N ASP A 111 18.90 -14.51 9.27
CA ASP A 111 19.89 -15.04 10.20
C ASP A 111 19.92 -14.23 11.52
N HIS A 112 19.50 -14.86 12.62
CA HIS A 112 19.48 -14.26 13.95
C HIS A 112 20.87 -13.98 14.53
N ARG A 113 21.92 -14.62 14.01
CA ARG A 113 23.31 -14.40 14.44
C ARG A 113 23.85 -13.04 13.97
N ILE A 114 23.22 -12.45 12.96
CA ILE A 114 23.62 -11.16 12.39
C ILE A 114 22.73 -10.08 13.01
N ALA A 115 23.30 -9.19 13.81
CA ALA A 115 22.54 -8.10 14.43
C ALA A 115 21.95 -7.14 13.38
N VAL A 116 20.71 -6.68 13.62
CA VAL A 116 20.12 -5.58 12.84
C VAL A 116 20.76 -4.26 13.30
N PRO A 117 21.41 -3.49 12.40
CA PRO A 117 22.07 -2.25 12.79
C PRO A 117 21.11 -1.22 13.41
N THR A 118 21.60 -0.44 14.37
CA THR A 118 20.88 0.69 14.99
C THR A 118 21.73 1.95 14.99
N GLY A 119 21.11 3.12 15.12
CA GLY A 119 21.87 4.35 15.37
C GLY A 119 22.82 4.76 14.24
N ARG A 120 24.03 5.21 14.61
CA ARG A 120 25.12 5.53 13.68
C ARG A 120 25.74 4.29 13.02
N ALA A 121 25.51 3.10 13.58
CA ALA A 121 26.00 1.84 13.00
C ALA A 121 25.19 1.46 11.74
N ALA A 122 23.91 1.82 11.65
CA ALA A 122 23.12 1.67 10.42
C ALA A 122 23.70 2.47 9.25
N ALA A 123 24.13 3.70 9.50
CA ALA A 123 24.77 4.56 8.50
C ALA A 123 26.15 4.03 8.04
N ARG A 124 26.82 3.20 8.85
CA ARG A 124 28.10 2.53 8.53
C ARG A 124 27.93 1.11 8.00
N ALA A 125 26.77 0.49 8.19
CA ALA A 125 26.51 -0.89 7.75
C ALA A 125 26.41 -1.01 6.21
N THR A 126 26.08 0.09 5.51
CA THR A 126 26.26 0.21 4.05
C THR A 126 27.73 0.09 3.62
N ALA A 127 28.70 0.44 4.48
CA ALA A 127 30.13 0.33 4.19
C ALA A 127 30.72 -1.07 4.44
N ARG A 128 30.06 -1.91 5.26
CA ARG A 128 30.34 -3.37 5.39
C ARG A 128 29.24 -4.14 4.69
N ALA A 129 29.15 -3.94 3.37
CA ALA A 129 28.16 -4.55 2.51
C ALA A 129 28.23 -6.09 2.54
N THR A 130 27.07 -6.73 2.36
CA THR A 130 27.00 -8.14 1.93
C THR A 130 27.89 -8.32 0.69
N ALA A 131 28.92 -9.16 0.81
CA ALA A 131 29.83 -9.55 -0.27
C ALA A 131 30.41 -8.39 -1.12
N GLY A 132 30.63 -7.19 -0.56
CA GLY A 132 31.28 -6.08 -1.29
C GLY A 132 30.42 -5.31 -2.30
N HIS A 133 29.09 -5.50 -2.32
CA HIS A 133 28.20 -4.90 -3.33
C HIS A 133 27.49 -3.61 -2.88
N GLY A 134 27.90 -2.99 -1.77
CA GLY A 134 27.29 -1.75 -1.24
C GLY A 134 25.88 -1.90 -0.62
N LEU A 135 25.34 -3.13 -0.51
CA LEU A 135 23.98 -3.37 -0.03
C LEU A 135 23.92 -3.52 1.50
N PRO A 136 22.85 -2.99 2.17
CA PRO A 136 22.65 -3.15 3.61
C PRO A 136 22.57 -4.61 4.04
N VAL A 137 23.03 -4.91 5.27
CA VAL A 137 22.96 -6.26 5.85
C VAL A 137 21.52 -6.80 6.03
N THR A 138 20.52 -5.92 6.01
CA THR A 138 19.09 -6.28 6.03
C THR A 138 18.52 -6.62 4.66
N TYR A 139 19.30 -6.49 3.59
CA TYR A 139 18.93 -6.93 2.25
C TYR A 139 18.79 -8.45 2.23
N VAL A 140 17.70 -8.96 1.67
CA VAL A 140 17.52 -10.40 1.38
C VAL A 140 17.68 -10.56 -0.13
N PRO A 141 18.72 -11.28 -0.61
CA PRO A 141 19.01 -11.37 -2.04
C PRO A 141 17.81 -11.81 -2.89
N PHE A 142 17.46 -10.99 -3.89
CA PHE A 142 16.45 -11.29 -4.90
C PHE A 142 15.08 -11.74 -4.32
N ARG A 143 14.73 -11.17 -3.16
CA ARG A 143 13.53 -11.55 -2.42
C ARG A 143 12.25 -11.19 -3.16
N ASN A 144 12.19 -10.00 -3.75
CA ASN A 144 10.96 -9.53 -4.39
C ASN A 144 10.61 -10.39 -5.62
N ALA A 145 11.59 -10.94 -6.33
CA ALA A 145 11.35 -11.85 -7.46
C ALA A 145 10.63 -13.14 -7.02
N ASN A 146 11.05 -13.75 -5.91
CA ASN A 146 10.38 -14.93 -5.36
C ASN A 146 8.96 -14.60 -4.88
N ILE A 147 8.79 -13.46 -4.18
CA ILE A 147 7.47 -12.99 -3.75
C ILE A 147 6.53 -12.83 -4.96
N LEU A 148 7.00 -12.14 -6.00
CA LEU A 148 6.22 -11.89 -7.19
C LEU A 148 5.91 -13.18 -7.94
N ALA A 149 6.86 -14.12 -8.06
CA ALA A 149 6.63 -15.40 -8.71
C ALA A 149 5.49 -16.18 -8.03
N MET A 150 5.53 -16.30 -6.70
CA MET A 150 4.48 -16.99 -5.93
C MET A 150 3.13 -16.25 -6.01
N ALA A 151 3.14 -14.92 -5.95
CA ALA A 151 1.94 -14.10 -6.06
C ALA A 151 1.29 -14.21 -7.45
N VAL A 152 2.09 -14.27 -8.51
CA VAL A 152 1.65 -14.45 -9.90
C VAL A 152 1.04 -15.83 -10.10
N SER A 153 1.69 -16.90 -9.62
CA SER A 153 1.11 -18.25 -9.67
C SER A 153 -0.24 -18.30 -8.97
N TRP A 154 -0.37 -17.63 -7.81
CA TRP A 154 -1.66 -17.56 -7.12
C TRP A 154 -2.69 -16.70 -7.86
N ALA A 155 -2.27 -15.59 -8.47
CA ALA A 155 -3.13 -14.71 -9.26
C ALA A 155 -3.79 -15.47 -10.42
N GLU A 156 -3.04 -16.32 -11.13
CA GLU A 156 -3.59 -17.16 -12.20
C GLU A 156 -4.67 -18.12 -11.67
N VAL A 157 -4.41 -18.79 -10.55
CA VAL A 157 -5.34 -19.76 -9.95
C VAL A 157 -6.67 -19.12 -9.55
N ILE A 158 -6.64 -17.89 -9.02
CA ILE A 158 -7.84 -17.20 -8.56
C ILE A 158 -8.47 -16.28 -9.62
N GLY A 159 -7.88 -16.20 -10.82
CA GLY A 159 -8.38 -15.36 -11.90
C GLY A 159 -8.18 -13.85 -11.68
N ALA A 160 -7.16 -13.43 -10.93
CA ALA A 160 -6.85 -12.01 -10.72
C ALA A 160 -6.17 -11.39 -11.94
N THR A 161 -6.53 -10.18 -12.33
CA THR A 161 -5.99 -9.52 -13.54
C THR A 161 -4.85 -8.55 -13.24
N ARG A 162 -4.53 -8.36 -11.96
CA ARG A 162 -3.47 -7.44 -11.52
C ARG A 162 -2.70 -8.03 -10.35
N VAL A 163 -1.39 -7.82 -10.34
CA VAL A 163 -0.55 -7.98 -9.14
C VAL A 163 -0.01 -6.60 -8.73
N TYR A 164 -0.19 -6.22 -7.47
CA TYR A 164 0.37 -5.01 -6.89
C TYR A 164 1.55 -5.33 -5.96
N ILE A 165 2.61 -4.53 -6.07
CA ILE A 165 3.75 -4.53 -5.13
C ILE A 165 4.03 -3.13 -4.62
N GLY A 166 4.15 -2.98 -3.30
CA GLY A 166 4.53 -1.73 -2.63
C GLY A 166 6.03 -1.45 -2.66
N ALA A 167 6.68 -1.67 -3.80
CA ALA A 167 8.08 -1.30 -3.99
C ALA A 167 8.21 0.22 -4.13
N VAL A 168 9.28 0.77 -3.55
CA VAL A 168 9.62 2.20 -3.58
C VAL A 168 11.09 2.27 -3.95
N GLU A 169 11.46 3.02 -4.99
CA GLU A 169 12.85 3.15 -5.47
C GLU A 169 13.57 4.31 -4.77
N GLU A 170 12.91 5.47 -4.68
CA GLU A 170 13.49 6.73 -4.19
C GLU A 170 13.97 6.66 -2.74
N ASP A 171 13.21 5.98 -1.88
CA ASP A 171 13.57 5.70 -0.48
C ASP A 171 14.12 4.29 -0.27
N SER A 172 14.39 3.53 -1.34
CA SER A 172 15.01 2.21 -1.19
C SER A 172 16.43 2.37 -0.65
N SER A 173 16.87 1.41 0.16
CA SER A 173 18.26 1.30 0.57
C SER A 173 19.19 0.82 -0.57
N GLY A 174 18.85 1.14 -1.83
CA GLY A 174 19.58 0.77 -3.04
C GLY A 174 19.24 -0.62 -3.60
N TYR A 175 18.16 -1.25 -3.14
CA TYR A 175 17.82 -2.63 -3.50
C TYR A 175 17.53 -2.79 -5.01
N PRO A 176 18.29 -3.64 -5.74
CA PRO A 176 18.12 -3.78 -7.18
C PRO A 176 16.73 -4.28 -7.59
N ASP A 177 16.10 -5.10 -6.75
CA ASP A 177 14.78 -5.68 -6.95
C ASP A 177 13.62 -4.76 -6.53
N CYS A 178 13.91 -3.47 -6.29
CA CYS A 178 12.93 -2.39 -6.13
C CYS A 178 12.98 -1.36 -7.27
N ARG A 179 13.87 -1.51 -8.26
CA ARG A 179 14.06 -0.53 -9.34
C ARG A 179 13.03 -0.66 -10.44
N GLU A 180 12.76 0.43 -11.14
CA GLU A 180 11.86 0.42 -12.30
C GLU A 180 12.28 -0.59 -13.37
N THR A 181 13.59 -0.71 -13.63
CA THR A 181 14.13 -1.68 -14.61
C THR A 181 13.79 -3.12 -14.24
N PHE A 182 13.85 -3.47 -12.95
CA PHE A 182 13.44 -4.78 -12.45
C PHE A 182 11.92 -4.97 -12.59
N ILE A 183 11.10 -4.01 -12.16
CA ILE A 183 9.63 -4.10 -12.23
C ILE A 183 9.17 -4.30 -13.69
N ARG A 184 9.73 -3.54 -14.64
CA ARG A 184 9.44 -3.67 -16.07
C ARG A 184 9.91 -5.01 -16.64
N ALA A 185 11.06 -5.51 -16.23
CA ALA A 185 11.54 -6.82 -16.65
C ALA A 185 10.64 -7.95 -16.13
N PHE A 186 10.21 -7.87 -14.87
CA PHE A 186 9.34 -8.86 -14.27
C PHE A 186 7.93 -8.84 -14.89
N ASP A 187 7.38 -7.66 -15.21
CA ASP A 187 6.10 -7.55 -15.94
C ASP A 187 6.16 -8.22 -17.32
N ARG A 188 7.28 -8.09 -18.04
CA ARG A 188 7.50 -8.83 -19.30
C ARG A 188 7.57 -10.33 -19.08
N ALA A 189 8.25 -10.77 -18.01
CA ALA A 189 8.32 -12.19 -17.66
C ALA A 189 6.93 -12.77 -17.33
N ILE A 190 6.08 -12.03 -16.61
CA ILE A 190 4.69 -12.40 -16.34
C ILE A 190 3.95 -12.61 -17.66
N LYS A 191 3.95 -11.60 -18.54
CA LYS A 191 3.25 -11.65 -19.83
C LYS A 191 3.70 -12.80 -20.73
N ALA A 192 4.97 -13.20 -20.63
CA ALA A 192 5.52 -14.31 -21.41
C ALA A 192 5.28 -15.69 -20.76
N GLY A 193 5.13 -15.74 -19.43
CA GLY A 193 5.10 -16.98 -18.65
C GLY A 193 3.70 -17.45 -18.23
N THR A 194 2.70 -16.58 -18.24
CA THR A 194 1.32 -16.90 -17.83
C THR A 194 0.46 -17.41 -18.99
N GLY A 195 -0.60 -18.15 -18.69
CA GLY A 195 -1.48 -18.78 -19.67
C GLY A 195 -2.14 -17.80 -20.66
N ALA A 196 -2.33 -18.26 -21.91
CA ALA A 196 -2.99 -17.48 -22.95
C ALA A 196 -4.42 -17.09 -22.55
N GLY A 197 -4.77 -15.80 -22.69
CA GLY A 197 -6.08 -15.25 -22.32
C GLY A 197 -6.15 -14.62 -20.93
N HIS A 198 -5.10 -14.75 -20.11
CA HIS A 198 -5.02 -14.09 -18.81
C HIS A 198 -4.22 -12.79 -18.91
N ALA A 199 -4.93 -11.64 -18.96
CA ALA A 199 -4.31 -10.32 -19.07
C ALA A 199 -3.71 -9.82 -17.73
N LEU A 200 -2.86 -10.65 -17.10
CA LEU A 200 -2.19 -10.32 -15.86
C LEU A 200 -1.06 -9.32 -16.09
N SER A 201 -0.95 -8.34 -15.20
CA SER A 201 0.11 -7.35 -15.24
C SER A 201 0.53 -6.91 -13.84
N LEU A 202 1.78 -6.49 -13.74
CA LEU A 202 2.38 -5.99 -12.51
C LEU A 202 2.21 -4.48 -12.39
N LYS A 203 1.87 -4.02 -11.19
CA LYS A 203 1.77 -2.60 -10.85
C LYS A 203 2.53 -2.28 -9.57
N ALA A 204 3.40 -1.26 -9.63
CA ALA A 204 4.15 -0.74 -8.50
C ALA A 204 3.82 0.75 -8.31
N PRO A 205 2.66 1.09 -7.70
CA PRO A 205 2.14 2.46 -7.72
C PRO A 205 2.95 3.43 -6.84
N LEU A 206 3.80 2.92 -5.95
CA LEU A 206 4.60 3.73 -5.02
C LEU A 206 6.05 3.93 -5.48
N LEU A 207 6.40 3.43 -6.67
CA LEU A 207 7.79 3.27 -7.11
C LEU A 207 8.58 4.58 -7.08
N HIS A 208 7.95 5.68 -7.52
CA HIS A 208 8.56 7.01 -7.62
C HIS A 208 8.00 8.00 -6.60
N LEU A 209 7.56 7.51 -5.44
CA LEU A 209 7.05 8.35 -4.37
C LEU A 209 8.01 8.37 -3.19
N SER A 210 8.20 9.56 -2.63
CA SER A 210 8.79 9.72 -1.31
C SER A 210 7.86 9.22 -0.20
N LYS A 211 8.41 8.90 0.97
CA LYS A 211 7.63 8.42 2.12
C LYS A 211 6.58 9.44 2.57
N LYS A 212 6.88 10.72 2.44
CA LYS A 212 5.94 11.82 2.68
C LYS A 212 4.73 11.75 1.74
N GLU A 213 4.97 11.51 0.45
CA GLU A 213 3.90 11.38 -0.55
C GLU A 213 3.07 10.12 -0.32
N ILE A 214 3.72 9.00 0.02
CA ILE A 214 3.03 7.76 0.40
C ILE A 214 2.11 7.99 1.61
N VAL A 215 2.56 8.72 2.63
CA VAL A 215 1.70 9.08 3.77
C VAL A 215 0.53 9.94 3.32
N ARG A 216 0.78 11.01 2.56
CA ARG A 216 -0.28 11.92 2.11
C ARG A 216 -1.34 11.22 1.28
N TRP A 217 -0.92 10.39 0.33
CA TRP A 217 -1.85 9.61 -0.49
C TRP A 217 -2.60 8.58 0.35
N GLY A 218 -1.90 7.89 1.26
CA GLY A 218 -2.55 6.98 2.18
C GLY A 218 -3.62 7.67 3.03
N MET A 219 -3.33 8.87 3.55
CA MET A 219 -4.29 9.66 4.34
C MET A 219 -5.49 10.11 3.50
N SER A 220 -5.28 10.53 2.24
CA SER A 220 -6.39 10.91 1.36
C SER A 220 -7.31 9.74 1.02
N LEU A 221 -6.77 8.51 1.01
CA LEU A 221 -7.53 7.27 0.79
C LEU A 221 -8.14 6.69 2.07
N GLY A 222 -7.94 7.31 3.24
CA GLY A 222 -8.39 6.76 4.52
C GLY A 222 -7.65 5.47 4.93
N THR A 223 -6.40 5.31 4.51
CA THR A 223 -5.58 4.12 4.78
C THR A 223 -5.48 3.86 6.30
N PRO A 224 -5.73 2.63 6.79
CA PRO A 224 -5.74 2.32 8.21
C PRO A 224 -4.33 2.14 8.78
N PHE A 225 -3.52 3.21 8.82
CA PHE A 225 -2.12 3.16 9.25
C PHE A 225 -1.92 2.61 10.68
N HIS A 226 -2.93 2.72 11.54
CA HIS A 226 -2.93 2.17 12.91
C HIS A 226 -2.92 0.63 12.95
N LEU A 227 -3.31 -0.05 11.86
CA LEU A 227 -3.29 -1.53 11.76
C LEU A 227 -1.97 -2.09 11.23
N THR A 228 -1.06 -1.22 10.79
CA THR A 228 0.16 -1.63 10.07
C THR A 228 1.32 -1.91 11.01
N TRP A 229 2.37 -2.58 10.51
CA TRP A 229 3.61 -2.81 11.24
C TRP A 229 4.84 -2.64 10.37
N SER A 230 5.78 -1.78 10.78
CA SER A 230 7.02 -1.52 10.05
C SER A 230 8.28 -1.92 10.84
N CYS A 231 8.20 -2.14 12.15
CA CYS A 231 9.38 -2.36 12.99
C CYS A 231 10.05 -3.71 12.70
N TYR A 232 11.38 -3.72 12.53
CA TYR A 232 12.17 -4.95 12.32
C TYR A 232 12.64 -5.67 13.60
N GLN A 233 12.41 -5.10 14.78
CA GLN A 233 13.05 -5.58 16.02
C GLN A 233 12.08 -6.10 17.08
N ARG A 234 10.90 -5.49 17.16
CA ARG A 234 9.93 -5.75 18.22
C ARG A 234 8.60 -6.21 17.63
N GLU A 235 7.78 -6.84 18.45
CA GLU A 235 6.46 -7.35 18.08
C GLU A 235 5.32 -6.75 18.92
N ASP A 236 5.63 -6.00 19.97
CA ASP A 236 4.69 -5.39 20.91
C ASP A 236 4.48 -3.90 20.65
N LEU A 237 5.55 -3.10 20.78
CA LEU A 237 5.65 -1.68 20.50
C LEU A 237 6.78 -1.44 19.50
N ALA A 238 6.61 -0.54 18.54
CA ALA A 238 7.68 -0.27 17.59
C ALA A 238 8.87 0.37 18.30
N CYS A 239 10.09 -0.02 17.93
CA CYS A 239 11.29 0.41 18.65
C CYS A 239 11.60 1.92 18.51
N GLY A 240 11.13 2.57 17.44
CA GLY A 240 11.43 3.98 17.13
C GLY A 240 12.81 4.20 16.48
N GLU A 241 13.76 3.28 16.66
CA GLU A 241 15.17 3.52 16.30
C GLU A 241 15.73 2.72 15.12
N CYS A 242 15.06 1.64 14.68
CA CYS A 242 15.48 0.90 13.49
C CYS A 242 15.17 1.69 12.22
N ASP A 243 15.88 1.39 11.12
CA ASP A 243 15.78 2.17 9.88
C ASP A 243 14.34 2.28 9.36
N SER A 244 13.58 1.19 9.44
CA SER A 244 12.16 1.18 9.03
C SER A 244 11.28 2.07 9.92
N CYS A 245 11.49 2.07 11.24
CA CYS A 245 10.79 2.98 12.15
C CYS A 245 11.15 4.45 11.85
N ARG A 246 12.43 4.75 11.65
CA ARG A 246 12.91 6.11 11.34
C ARG A 246 12.36 6.63 10.03
N LEU A 247 12.33 5.81 8.98
CA LEU A 247 11.75 6.17 7.69
C LEU A 247 10.26 6.47 7.82
N ARG A 248 9.51 5.61 8.52
CA ARG A 248 8.09 5.80 8.80
C ARG A 248 7.84 7.10 9.56
N LEU A 249 8.47 7.29 10.72
CA LEU A 249 8.32 8.48 11.57
C LEU A 249 8.68 9.77 10.79
N ARG A 250 9.77 9.75 10.03
CA ARG A 250 10.17 10.87 9.16
C ARG A 250 9.10 11.17 8.12
N GLY A 251 8.58 10.14 7.44
CA GLY A 251 7.54 10.28 6.43
C GLY A 251 6.28 10.94 6.98
N PHE A 252 5.79 10.48 8.14
CA PHE A 252 4.64 11.08 8.84
C PHE A 252 4.90 12.54 9.21
N ARG A 253 6.04 12.82 9.85
CA ARG A 253 6.43 14.18 10.25
C ARG A 253 6.51 15.13 9.05
N GLN A 254 7.17 14.72 7.97
CA GLN A 254 7.28 15.53 6.75
C GLN A 254 5.96 15.70 6.00
N ALA A 255 5.03 14.75 6.16
CA ALA A 255 3.70 14.84 5.61
C ALA A 255 2.78 15.77 6.40
N GLY A 256 3.14 16.12 7.65
CA GLY A 256 2.34 16.95 8.55
C GLY A 256 1.33 16.15 9.37
N PHE A 257 1.57 14.85 9.56
CA PHE A 257 0.69 13.95 10.31
C PHE A 257 1.43 13.28 11.48
N MET A 258 0.68 12.95 12.52
CA MET A 258 1.16 12.08 13.59
C MET A 258 1.02 10.62 13.17
N ASP A 259 2.06 9.82 13.39
CA ASP A 259 2.00 8.38 13.15
C ASP A 259 1.14 7.71 14.24
N PRO A 260 0.07 6.97 13.88
CA PRO A 260 -0.82 6.35 14.86
C PRO A 260 -0.26 5.10 15.54
N LEU A 261 0.94 4.65 15.16
CA LEU A 261 1.54 3.42 15.70
C LEU A 261 2.15 3.68 17.09
N PRO A 262 1.97 2.79 18.09
CA PRO A 262 2.57 2.98 19.40
C PRO A 262 4.05 2.58 19.41
N TYR A 263 4.88 3.41 20.05
CA TYR A 263 6.34 3.27 20.10
C TYR A 263 6.84 3.05 21.53
N ALA A 264 7.92 2.27 21.66
CA ALA A 264 8.52 1.94 22.96
C ALA A 264 9.39 3.07 23.54
N ARG A 265 9.89 3.97 22.69
CA ARG A 265 10.57 5.19 23.11
C ARG A 265 9.73 6.36 22.63
N ASN A 266 9.39 7.27 23.55
CA ASN A 266 8.69 8.51 23.25
C ASN A 266 9.63 9.46 22.50
N GLU A 267 9.72 9.34 21.17
CA GLU A 267 10.16 10.44 20.30
C GLU A 267 8.92 11.19 19.76
N GLN A 268 7.97 11.47 20.64
CA GLN A 268 6.95 12.50 20.42
C GLN A 268 7.35 13.73 21.23
N GLY A 269 8.36 14.43 20.72
CA GLY A 269 8.83 15.75 21.13
C GLY A 269 9.22 16.53 19.88
#